data_AF-A0A2K8ZAV9-F1
#
_entry.id   AF-A0A2K8ZAV9-F1
#
_cell.length_a   1.000
_cell.length_b   1.000
_cell.length_c   1.000
_cell.angle_alpha   90.00
_cell.angle_beta   90.00
_cell.angle_gamma   90.00
#
_symmetry.space_group_name_H-M   'P 1'
#
loop_
_entity.id
_entity.type
_entity.pdbx_description
1 polymer ?
#
loop_
_entity_poly.entity_id
_entity_poly.type
_entity_poly.pdbx_seq_one_letter_code
_entity_poly.pdbx_strand_id
1 'polypeptide(L)'
;MAVFLTFFLHGFAHWLVGKYLGEEITINFNPAHTIDQAYGQEGNQLPIILAGPVFTLLQAIYFFYVMKRGRDTILYPFLLAPVMMRVLAGIMNFVNPNDEGLVSLSVGLGLFTLPVLTCIFLLYLVFKTSVSYQMEIKFNLQIIALVLVISLFLILLNQYSVR
;
A
#
# COMPACT_ATOMS: atom_id res chain seq x y z
N MET A 1 -4.26 -13.35 6.09
CA MET A 1 -3.37 -12.60 7.01
C MET A 1 -2.58 -11.50 6.30
N ALA A 2 -1.80 -11.80 5.26
CA ALA A 2 -0.94 -10.82 4.58
C ALA A 2 -1.65 -9.54 4.11
N VAL A 3 -2.83 -9.68 3.47
CA VAL A 3 -3.62 -8.52 3.02
C VAL A 3 -4.03 -7.64 4.20
N PHE A 4 -4.73 -8.21 5.18
CA PHE A 4 -5.14 -7.49 6.39
C PHE A 4 -3.96 -6.78 7.07
N LEU A 5 -2.83 -7.49 7.26
CA LEU A 5 -1.65 -6.91 7.90
C LEU A 5 -1.09 -5.73 7.09
N THR A 6 -1.03 -5.84 5.76
CA THR A 6 -0.56 -4.75 4.90
C THR A 6 -1.45 -3.51 5.06
N PHE A 7 -2.77 -3.68 4.99
CA PHE A 7 -3.75 -2.60 5.14
C PHE A 7 -3.71 -1.98 6.54
N PHE A 8 -3.64 -2.82 7.58
CA PHE A 8 -3.51 -2.38 8.95
C PHE A 8 -2.23 -1.56 9.17
N LEU A 9 -1.07 -2.10 8.78
CA LEU A 9 0.21 -1.45 9.04
C LEU A 9 0.38 -0.16 8.22
N HIS A 10 -0.19 -0.11 7.02
CA HIS A 10 -0.26 1.11 6.22
C HIS A 10 -1.06 2.21 6.93
N GLY A 11 -2.30 1.91 7.34
CA GLY A 11 -3.13 2.85 8.10
C GLY A 11 -2.52 3.21 9.47
N PHE A 12 -1.89 2.26 10.13
CA PHE A 12 -1.18 2.47 11.39
C PHE A 12 0.03 3.39 11.22
N ALA A 13 0.75 3.34 10.10
CA ALA A 13 1.86 4.23 9.83
C ALA A 13 1.40 5.70 9.72
N HIS A 14 0.30 5.96 8.99
CA HIS A 14 -0.32 7.28 8.95
C HIS A 14 -0.70 7.76 10.36
N TRP A 15 -1.40 6.91 11.11
CA TRP A 15 -1.80 7.21 12.48
C TRP A 15 -0.60 7.51 13.39
N LEU A 16 0.46 6.70 13.33
CA LEU A 16 1.63 6.83 14.18
C LEU A 16 2.37 8.15 13.91
N VAL A 17 2.57 8.49 12.64
CA VAL A 17 3.23 9.75 12.26
C VAL A 17 2.35 10.95 12.62
N GLY A 18 1.03 10.87 12.39
CA GLY A 18 0.08 11.90 12.82
C GLY A 18 0.13 12.13 14.32
N LYS A 19 0.06 11.05 15.10
CA LYS A 19 0.10 11.12 16.57
C LYS A 19 1.43 11.69 17.07
N TYR A 20 2.54 11.34 16.45
CA TYR A 20 3.87 11.88 16.76
C TYR A 20 3.96 13.39 16.49
N LEU A 21 3.29 13.87 15.44
CA LEU A 21 3.24 15.29 15.08
C LEU A 21 2.14 16.07 15.82
N GLY A 22 1.37 15.42 16.69
CA GLY A 22 0.31 16.05 17.48
C GLY A 22 -1.04 16.20 16.75
N GLU A 23 -1.21 15.54 15.59
CA GLU A 23 -2.46 15.56 14.82
C GLU A 23 -3.41 14.43 15.29
N GLU A 24 -4.72 14.71 15.25
CA GLU A 24 -5.76 13.72 15.56
C GLU A 24 -6.19 12.97 14.30
N ILE A 25 -5.56 11.83 14.06
CA ILE A 25 -5.85 10.96 12.90
C ILE A 25 -6.46 9.66 13.39
N THR A 26 -7.43 9.13 12.64
CA THR A 26 -7.97 7.78 12.85
C THR A 26 -7.34 6.79 11.87
N ILE A 27 -7.13 5.55 12.30
CA ILE A 27 -6.67 4.48 11.39
C ILE A 27 -7.76 4.22 10.35
N ASN A 28 -7.40 4.29 9.07
CA ASN A 28 -8.29 3.99 7.95
C ASN A 28 -7.74 2.80 7.14
N PHE A 29 -8.59 1.82 6.84
CA PHE A 29 -8.26 0.69 5.98
C PHE A 29 -8.57 0.94 4.49
N ASN A 30 -9.04 2.14 4.11
CA ASN A 30 -9.18 2.54 2.73
C ASN A 30 -7.99 3.42 2.31
N PRO A 31 -7.06 2.89 1.51
CA PRO A 31 -5.85 3.62 1.12
C PRO A 31 -6.09 4.77 0.11
N ALA A 32 -7.33 4.95 -0.36
CA ALA A 32 -7.73 6.03 -1.26
C ALA A 32 -8.52 7.14 -0.54
N HIS A 33 -8.74 7.01 0.77
CA HIS A 33 -9.56 7.93 1.58
C HIS A 33 -8.85 8.29 2.89
N THR A 34 -7.54 8.49 2.85
CA THR A 34 -6.75 8.67 4.08
C THR A 34 -6.93 10.06 4.71
N ILE A 35 -7.60 11.01 4.04
CA ILE A 35 -7.58 12.41 4.48
C ILE A 35 -8.94 13.09 4.26
N ASP A 36 -9.81 13.01 5.26
CA ASP A 36 -10.79 14.06 5.48
C ASP A 36 -10.10 15.20 6.26
N GLN A 37 -9.74 16.28 5.55
CA GLN A 37 -9.60 17.70 5.95
C GLN A 37 -9.15 18.12 7.39
N ALA A 38 -8.60 17.25 8.22
CA ALA A 38 -8.20 17.54 9.60
C ALA A 38 -6.68 17.63 9.72
N TYR A 39 -6.09 18.69 9.18
CA TYR A 39 -4.71 19.03 9.50
C TYR A 39 -4.69 20.46 10.03
N GLY A 40 -4.38 20.60 11.32
CA GLY A 40 -4.43 21.88 12.02
C GLY A 40 -3.18 22.75 11.82
N GLN A 41 -2.07 22.18 11.34
CA GLN A 41 -0.83 22.90 11.10
C GLN A 41 -0.30 22.75 9.66
N GLU A 42 -0.09 23.88 8.98
CA GLU A 42 0.57 23.93 7.68
C GLU A 42 1.99 23.36 7.79
N GLY A 43 2.25 22.21 7.15
CA GLY A 43 3.58 21.57 7.08
C GLY A 43 3.64 20.12 7.54
N ASN A 44 2.73 19.67 8.42
CA ASN A 44 2.73 18.29 8.95
C ASN A 44 2.09 17.26 8.00
N GLN A 45 1.39 17.72 6.96
CA GLN A 45 0.60 16.87 6.08
C GLN A 45 1.46 15.88 5.28
N LEU A 46 2.55 16.36 4.67
CA LEU A 46 3.33 15.54 3.74
C LEU A 46 3.99 14.32 4.41
N PRO A 47 4.64 14.44 5.58
CA PRO A 47 5.16 13.27 6.31
C PRO A 47 4.08 12.24 6.66
N ILE A 48 2.89 12.71 7.03
CA ILE A 48 1.77 11.84 7.40
C ILE A 48 1.30 11.08 6.17
N ILE A 49 1.08 11.76 5.05
CA ILE A 49 0.66 11.14 3.78
C ILE A 49 1.70 10.14 3.29
N LEU A 50 2.99 10.43 3.44
CA LEU A 50 4.05 9.52 3.01
C LEU A 50 4.19 8.28 3.89
N ALA A 51 3.75 8.34 5.15
CA ALA A 51 3.98 7.28 6.13
C ALA A 51 3.46 5.91 5.67
N GLY A 52 2.22 5.85 5.18
CA GLY A 52 1.63 4.60 4.68
C GLY A 52 2.40 4.02 3.49
N PRO A 53 2.54 4.76 2.36
CA PRO A 53 3.32 4.32 1.21
C PRO A 53 4.74 3.86 1.55
N VAL A 54 5.47 4.63 2.38
CA VAL A 54 6.82 4.29 2.81
C VAL A 54 6.82 2.99 3.60
N PHE A 55 5.89 2.82 4.53
CA PHE A 55 5.77 1.57 5.27
C PHE A 55 5.46 0.38 4.34
N THR A 56 4.55 0.55 3.39
CA THR A 56 4.19 -0.48 2.40
C THR A 56 5.40 -0.89 1.55
N LEU A 57 6.24 0.07 1.15
CA LEU A 57 7.51 -0.20 0.46
C LEU A 57 8.49 -0.97 1.35
N LEU A 58 8.67 -0.55 2.61
CA LEU A 58 9.54 -1.20 3.57
C LEU A 58 9.10 -2.64 3.86
N GLN A 59 7.79 -2.89 4.01
CA GLN A 59 7.25 -4.24 4.14
C GLN A 59 7.63 -5.11 2.95
N ALA A 60 7.40 -4.64 1.72
CA ALA A 60 7.72 -5.39 0.52
C ALA A 60 9.23 -5.69 0.42
N ILE A 61 10.07 -4.70 0.69
CA ILE A 61 11.53 -4.86 0.72
C ILE A 61 11.94 -5.89 1.77
N TYR A 62 11.38 -5.82 2.97
CA TYR A 62 11.66 -6.76 4.05
C TYR A 62 11.34 -8.20 3.64
N PHE A 63 10.12 -8.45 3.17
CA PHE A 63 9.71 -9.80 2.77
C PHE A 63 10.48 -10.30 1.53
N PHE A 64 10.84 -9.43 0.60
CA PHE A 64 11.73 -9.77 -0.51
C PHE A 64 13.08 -10.32 -0.03
N TYR A 65 13.71 -9.69 0.97
CA TYR A 65 14.97 -10.15 1.53
C TYR A 65 14.82 -11.40 2.43
N VAL A 66 13.76 -11.48 3.23
CA VAL A 66 13.48 -12.66 4.06
C VAL A 66 13.26 -13.89 3.18
N MET A 67 12.44 -13.76 2.14
CA MET A 67 12.21 -14.84 1.19
C MET A 67 13.55 -15.29 0.60
N LYS A 68 14.38 -14.39 0.06
CA LYS A 68 15.69 -14.74 -0.52
C LYS A 68 16.56 -15.65 0.35
N ARG A 69 16.45 -15.59 1.68
CA ARG A 69 17.21 -16.44 2.61
C ARG A 69 16.60 -17.84 2.78
N GLY A 70 15.27 -17.95 2.90
CA GLY A 70 14.60 -19.20 3.28
C GLY A 70 13.85 -19.93 2.16
N ARG A 71 13.58 -19.26 1.04
CA ARG A 71 12.76 -19.77 -0.07
C ARG A 71 11.32 -20.20 0.30
N ASP A 72 10.79 -19.71 1.41
CA ASP A 72 9.43 -20.03 1.84
C ASP A 72 8.38 -19.28 1.01
N THR A 73 7.62 -20.02 0.20
CA THR A 73 6.56 -19.49 -0.66
C THR A 73 5.32 -19.05 0.12
N ILE A 74 5.15 -19.47 1.37
CA ILE A 74 4.06 -19.03 2.27
C ILE A 74 4.16 -17.52 2.53
N LEU A 75 5.37 -16.94 2.43
CA LEU A 75 5.61 -15.52 2.62
C LEU A 75 5.29 -14.67 1.38
N TYR A 76 5.10 -15.29 0.21
CA TYR A 76 4.86 -14.60 -1.05
C TYR A 76 3.67 -13.63 -1.03
N PRO A 77 2.52 -13.95 -0.38
CA PRO A 77 1.42 -13.00 -0.25
C PRO A 77 1.78 -11.70 0.48
N PHE A 78 2.79 -11.69 1.37
CA PHE A 78 3.25 -10.47 2.04
C PHE A 78 4.06 -9.53 1.14
N LEU A 79 4.60 -10.06 0.03
CA LEU A 79 5.23 -9.30 -1.04
C LEU A 79 4.19 -8.82 -2.08
N LEU A 80 3.16 -9.64 -2.33
CA LEU A 80 2.13 -9.34 -3.32
C LEU A 80 1.04 -8.39 -2.83
N ALA A 81 0.66 -8.45 -1.55
CA ALA A 81 -0.36 -7.57 -0.98
C ALA A 81 -0.02 -6.07 -1.10
N PRO A 82 1.23 -5.61 -0.84
CA PRO A 82 1.68 -4.25 -1.16
C PRO A 82 1.42 -3.83 -2.61
N VAL A 83 1.74 -4.70 -3.59
CA VAL A 83 1.47 -4.41 -5.01
C VAL A 83 -0.02 -4.20 -5.23
N MET A 84 -0.86 -5.13 -4.79
CA MET A 84 -2.30 -5.08 -5.04
C MET A 84 -2.93 -3.84 -4.40
N MET A 85 -2.58 -3.53 -3.15
CA MET A 85 -3.05 -2.32 -2.49
C MET A 85 -2.67 -1.05 -3.28
N ARG A 86 -1.41 -0.94 -3.73
CA ARG A 86 -0.91 0.25 -4.41
C ARG A 86 -1.41 0.40 -5.83
N VAL A 87 -1.57 -0.70 -6.57
CA VAL A 87 -2.23 -0.68 -7.87
C VAL A 87 -3.69 -0.24 -7.73
N LEU A 88 -4.45 -0.81 -6.79
CA LEU A 88 -5.84 -0.41 -6.57
C LEU A 88 -5.96 1.05 -6.15
N ALA A 89 -5.09 1.53 -5.24
CA ALA A 89 -5.08 2.94 -4.84
C ALA A 89 -4.67 3.87 -5.99
N GLY A 90 -3.69 3.49 -6.81
CA GLY A 90 -3.28 4.25 -7.98
C GLY A 90 -4.37 4.33 -9.05
N ILE A 91 -5.19 3.27 -9.22
CA ILE A 91 -6.39 3.32 -10.08
C ILE A 91 -7.42 4.29 -9.50
N MET A 92 -7.57 4.34 -8.17
CA MET A 92 -8.50 5.27 -7.53
C MET A 92 -8.16 6.75 -7.75
N ASN A 93 -6.94 7.09 -8.21
CA ASN A 93 -6.57 8.47 -8.58
C ASN A 93 -7.45 9.08 -9.67
N PHE A 94 -8.13 8.28 -10.50
CA PHE A 94 -9.12 8.80 -11.46
C PHE A 94 -10.38 9.36 -10.78
N VAL A 95 -10.62 9.00 -9.51
CA VAL A 95 -11.77 9.43 -8.71
C VAL A 95 -11.33 10.37 -7.58
N ASN A 96 -10.34 9.97 -6.79
CA ASN A 96 -9.76 10.73 -5.69
C ASN A 96 -8.25 10.46 -5.58
N PRO A 97 -7.39 11.48 -5.51
CA PRO A 97 -5.96 11.28 -5.29
C PRO A 97 -5.66 10.44 -4.05
N ASN A 98 -4.90 9.37 -4.25
CA ASN A 98 -4.32 8.54 -3.22
C ASN A 98 -3.09 9.21 -2.60
N ASP A 99 -2.47 8.57 -1.61
CA ASP A 99 -1.35 9.14 -0.86
C ASP A 99 -0.19 9.59 -1.78
N GLU A 100 0.31 8.70 -2.64
CA GLU A 100 1.41 9.04 -3.54
C GLU A 100 0.99 10.08 -4.59
N GLY A 101 -0.28 10.09 -5.01
CA GLY A 101 -0.84 11.07 -5.93
C GLY A 101 -0.89 12.46 -5.31
N LEU A 102 -1.31 12.58 -4.06
CA LEU A 102 -1.29 13.83 -3.29
C LEU A 102 0.13 14.36 -3.11
N VAL A 103 1.08 13.48 -2.76
CA VAL A 103 2.50 13.84 -2.67
C VAL A 103 2.98 14.32 -4.04
N SER A 104 2.70 13.57 -5.10
CA SER A 104 3.16 13.87 -6.46
C SER A 104 2.64 15.23 -6.95
N LEU A 105 1.38 15.57 -6.63
CA LEU A 105 0.81 16.89 -6.89
C LEU A 105 1.48 17.99 -6.06
N SER A 106 1.74 17.75 -4.78
CA SER A 106 2.36 18.73 -3.87
C SER A 106 3.76 19.18 -4.32
N VAL A 107 4.49 18.32 -5.04
CA VAL A 107 5.83 18.61 -5.58
C VAL A 107 5.83 18.91 -7.10
N GLY A 108 4.67 19.01 -7.73
CA GLY A 108 4.55 19.38 -9.15
C GLY A 108 4.93 18.29 -10.16
N LEU A 109 4.95 17.02 -9.77
CA LEU A 109 5.30 15.88 -10.65
C LEU A 109 4.11 15.32 -11.45
N GLY A 110 2.90 15.80 -11.17
CA GLY A 110 1.65 15.31 -11.78
C GLY A 110 1.08 14.09 -11.04
N LEU A 111 -0.25 13.89 -11.13
CA LEU A 111 -1.00 12.98 -10.26
C LEU A 111 -0.51 11.50 -10.28
N PHE A 112 -0.05 11.00 -11.43
CA PHE A 112 0.26 9.57 -11.59
C PHE A 112 1.74 9.22 -11.44
N THR A 113 2.65 10.19 -11.37
CA THR A 113 4.09 9.93 -11.43
C THR A 113 4.59 9.06 -10.28
N LEU A 114 4.41 9.48 -9.01
CA LEU A 114 4.82 8.67 -7.85
C LEU A 114 4.02 7.35 -7.70
N PRO A 115 2.69 7.32 -7.90
CA PRO A 115 1.94 6.06 -7.89
C PRO A 115 2.47 5.02 -8.87
N VAL A 116 2.75 5.42 -10.12
CA VAL A 116 3.27 4.52 -11.16
C VAL A 116 4.67 4.03 -10.81
N LEU A 117 5.57 4.91 -10.37
CA LEU A 117 6.92 4.52 -9.95
C LEU A 117 6.90 3.51 -8.79
N THR A 118 6.04 3.75 -7.79
CA THR A 118 5.84 2.85 -6.65
C THR A 118 5.34 1.48 -7.11
N CYS A 119 4.34 1.45 -7.99
CA CYS A 119 3.81 0.19 -8.54
C CYS A 119 4.87 -0.57 -9.35
N ILE A 120 5.63 0.11 -10.22
CA ILE A 120 6.70 -0.51 -11.01
C ILE A 120 7.76 -1.13 -10.10
N PHE A 121 8.19 -0.40 -9.07
CA PHE A 121 9.18 -0.91 -8.12
C PHE A 121 8.68 -2.16 -7.38
N LEU A 122 7.45 -2.13 -6.86
CA LEU A 122 6.87 -3.27 -6.15
C LEU A 122 6.66 -4.48 -7.08
N LEU A 123 6.19 -4.24 -8.31
CA LEU A 123 6.05 -5.27 -9.35
C LEU A 123 7.40 -5.90 -9.70
N TYR A 124 8.47 -5.09 -9.77
CA TYR A 124 9.82 -5.60 -9.99
C TYR A 124 10.26 -6.59 -8.89
N LEU A 125 9.97 -6.31 -7.61
CA LEU A 125 10.31 -7.22 -6.51
C LEU A 125 9.53 -8.53 -6.60
N VAL A 126 8.24 -8.48 -6.91
CA VAL A 126 7.39 -9.67 -7.13
C VAL A 126 7.89 -10.47 -8.31
N PHE A 127 8.12 -9.83 -9.46
CA PHE A 127 8.61 -10.46 -10.67
C PHE A 127 9.94 -11.18 -10.42
N LYS A 128 10.91 -10.49 -9.80
CA LYS A 128 12.22 -11.06 -9.48
C LYS A 128 12.11 -12.26 -8.55
N THR A 129 11.20 -12.22 -7.58
CA THR A 129 10.95 -13.34 -6.66
C THR A 129 10.33 -14.52 -7.41
N SER A 130 9.28 -14.28 -8.20
CA SER A 130 8.60 -15.29 -9.00
C SER A 130 9.56 -16.02 -9.94
N VAL A 131 10.42 -15.29 -10.66
CA VAL A 131 11.42 -15.87 -11.57
C VAL A 131 12.48 -16.65 -10.79
N SER A 132 13.02 -16.10 -9.70
CA SER A 132 14.07 -16.75 -8.91
C SER A 132 13.60 -18.06 -8.26
N TYR A 133 12.29 -18.20 -8.05
CA TYR A 133 11.67 -19.34 -7.37
C TYR A 133 11.03 -20.30 -8.36
N GLN A 134 11.09 -19.99 -9.65
CA GLN A 134 10.46 -20.75 -10.72
C GLN A 134 8.98 -21.03 -10.40
N MET A 135 8.28 -20.03 -9.85
CA MET A 135 6.89 -20.20 -9.45
C MET A 135 6.04 -20.53 -10.68
N GLU A 136 5.23 -21.59 -10.56
CA GLU A 136 4.29 -21.95 -11.61
C GLU A 136 3.30 -20.82 -11.86
N ILE A 137 2.99 -20.56 -13.14
CA ILE A 137 2.04 -19.51 -13.55
C ILE A 137 0.69 -19.73 -12.88
N LYS A 138 0.22 -20.98 -12.77
CA LYS A 138 -1.05 -21.32 -12.12
C LYS A 138 -1.06 -20.92 -10.64
N PHE A 139 0.01 -21.24 -9.90
CA PHE A 139 0.16 -20.85 -8.50
C PHE A 139 0.15 -19.33 -8.34
N ASN A 140 0.92 -18.62 -9.17
CA ASN A 140 0.95 -17.16 -9.16
C ASN A 140 -0.44 -16.55 -9.39
N LEU A 141 -1.17 -17.01 -10.41
CA LEU A 141 -2.50 -16.51 -10.72
C LEU A 141 -3.49 -16.76 -9.59
N GLN A 142 -3.42 -17.93 -8.94
CA GLN A 142 -4.26 -18.25 -7.78
C GLN A 142 -3.99 -17.30 -6.61
N ILE A 143 -2.73 -17.04 -6.28
CA ILE A 143 -2.38 -16.14 -5.19
C ILE A 143 -2.72 -14.68 -5.54
N ILE A 144 -2.51 -14.24 -6.79
CA ILE A 144 -2.95 -12.93 -7.27
C ILE A 144 -4.46 -12.77 -7.12
N ALA A 145 -5.25 -13.72 -7.62
CA ALA A 145 -6.70 -13.66 -7.52
C ALA A 145 -7.16 -13.63 -6.05
N LEU A 146 -6.57 -14.47 -5.20
CA LEU A 146 -6.90 -14.50 -3.77
C LEU A 146 -6.59 -13.18 -3.07
N VAL A 147 -5.38 -12.63 -3.27
CA VAL A 147 -4.97 -11.34 -2.69
C VAL A 147 -5.84 -10.21 -3.20
N LEU A 148 -6.17 -10.19 -4.49
CA LEU A 148 -7.05 -9.19 -5.09
C LEU A 148 -8.45 -9.23 -4.48
N VAL A 149 -9.08 -10.40 -4.43
CA VAL A 149 -10.44 -10.57 -3.88
C VAL A 149 -10.49 -10.13 -2.41
N ILE A 150 -9.52 -10.55 -1.59
CA ILE A 150 -9.45 -10.13 -0.18
C ILE A 150 -9.22 -8.62 -0.05
N SER A 151 -8.37 -8.03 -0.91
CA SER A 151 -8.12 -6.58 -0.90
C SER A 151 -9.39 -5.80 -1.23
N LEU A 152 -10.11 -6.21 -2.27
CA LEU A 152 -11.39 -5.61 -2.65
C LEU A 152 -12.44 -5.77 -1.54
N PHE A 153 -12.52 -6.95 -0.92
CA PHE A 153 -13.41 -7.19 0.21
C PHE A 153 -13.11 -6.25 1.38
N LEU A 154 -11.84 -6.07 1.77
CA LEU A 154 -11.47 -5.15 2.85
C LEU A 154 -11.77 -3.69 2.52
N ILE A 155 -11.51 -3.27 1.28
CA ILE A 155 -11.83 -1.90 0.83
C ILE A 155 -13.34 -1.66 0.91
N LEU A 156 -14.16 -2.59 0.42
CA LEU A 156 -15.63 -2.48 0.47
C LEU A 156 -16.14 -2.49 1.91
N LEU A 157 -15.65 -3.40 2.76
CA LEU A 157 -16.04 -3.47 4.17
C LEU A 157 -15.75 -2.15 4.91
N ASN A 158 -14.60 -1.53 4.62
CA ASN A 158 -14.24 -0.25 5.20
C ASN A 158 -15.17 0.88 4.71
N GLN A 159 -15.58 0.89 3.44
CA GLN A 159 -16.54 1.88 2.92
C GLN A 159 -17.91 1.82 3.61
N TYR A 160 -18.38 0.63 3.98
CA TYR A 160 -19.65 0.50 4.72
C TYR A 160 -19.55 0.85 6.21
N SER A 161 -18.34 0.78 6.79
CA SER A 161 -18.13 1.07 8.22
C SER A 161 -17.92 2.56 8.53
N VAL A 162 -17.66 3.37 7.50
CA VAL A 162 -17.39 4.83 7.60
C VAL A 162 -18.59 5.66 7.09
N ARG A 163 -19.76 5.05 6.94
CA ARG A 163 -21.06 5.73 6.74
C ARG A 163 -21.86 5.71 8.02
#